data_AF-A0A090MUZ8-F1
#
_entry.id   AF-A0A090MUZ8-F1
#
_cell.length_a   1.000
_cell.length_b   1.000
_cell.length_c   1.000
_cell.angle_alpha   90.00
_cell.angle_beta   90.00
_cell.angle_gamma   90.00
#
_symmetry.space_group_name_H-M   'P 1'
#
loop_
_entity.id
_entity.type
_entity.pdbx_description
1 polymer ?
#
loop_
_entity_poly.entity_id
_entity_poly.type
_entity_poly.pdbx_seq_one_letter_code
_entity_poly.pdbx_strand_id
1 'polypeptide(L)'
;MIAENFVTKKSFYLLYIAYSISSFGDRMWTFAVSLIMVLIGGLKLIGLYQLIDGLSSMAFSSIIGNMLDRHKRNVGIQAVLAGALFFNALSNIASGGEKLAFTKDWIVVLATYSDGDVTLAECNSKMHIIDQTSAMLSPVIVGYMLTFQSYQTIAIVLAIWNLLSWIVEFIALKKLYNSVPHLRTRQHKNIDNGIPLLDSKCKNDNNKENKKVVKLSFCSMIKTYFRQPIFLAAYALALLYFTVLGSDGLGIGYAKTMGLPEIWIGYSRFVGSALGVLSAFVYPFIQKCIGTEKTSLLGFILQITCLLFSIISIFLPGSPFDPKEFYETFEFSTWFKNIFSGATFVRMSGEITGEEGSNLFVSTSKTIINTTLIESPYVDEEIIKDNYIFGLSTNPSSVLTFLFSIITARFGLWLIDIGITQIMQENVPESQRGTVFGVQGSICNAFSVMKDIMVILLPDVRTFGILIIISVIAVMCGFIFYITFICLQYVKRKKTLDSETADILLKIIFTFYG
;
A
#
# COMPACT_ATOMS: atom_id res chain seq x y z
N MET A 1 4.28 -37.20 25.62
CA MET A 1 5.13 -36.00 25.69
C MET A 1 5.79 -35.83 24.33
N ILE A 2 5.06 -35.27 23.36
CA ILE A 2 5.61 -34.96 22.04
C ILE A 2 6.48 -33.72 22.27
N ALA A 3 7.78 -33.81 22.04
CA ALA A 3 8.62 -32.62 21.99
C ALA A 3 8.03 -31.70 20.93
N GLU A 4 7.35 -30.63 21.37
CA GLU A 4 6.95 -29.55 20.49
C GLU A 4 8.25 -29.04 19.86
N ASN A 5 8.43 -29.29 18.56
CA ASN A 5 9.57 -28.76 17.83
C ASN A 5 9.37 -27.24 17.72
N PHE A 6 9.83 -26.54 18.76
CA PHE A 6 9.78 -25.09 18.87
C PHE A 6 10.50 -24.44 17.69
N VAL A 7 9.93 -23.34 17.19
CA VAL A 7 10.51 -22.59 16.09
C VAL A 7 11.77 -21.88 16.59
N THR A 8 12.93 -22.26 16.04
CA THR A 8 14.21 -21.63 16.40
C THR A 8 14.38 -20.27 15.73
N LYS A 9 15.19 -19.38 16.34
CA LYS A 9 15.61 -18.07 15.77
C LYS A 9 16.16 -18.19 14.35
N LYS A 10 16.81 -19.31 14.02
CA LYS A 10 17.31 -19.64 12.67
C LYS A 10 16.20 -19.66 11.61
N SER A 11 14.99 -20.10 11.97
CA SER A 11 13.84 -20.14 11.07
C SER A 11 13.39 -18.73 10.68
N PHE A 12 13.39 -17.80 11.65
CA PHE A 12 13.13 -16.39 11.38
C PHE A 12 14.18 -15.77 10.46
N TYR A 13 15.48 -16.02 10.71
CA TYR A 13 16.54 -15.51 9.84
C TYR A 13 16.42 -16.02 8.40
N LEU A 14 16.07 -17.29 8.20
CA LEU A 14 15.86 -17.83 6.86
C LEU A 14 14.69 -17.13 6.14
N LEU A 15 13.59 -16.85 6.85
CA LEU A 15 12.46 -16.11 6.28
C LEU A 15 12.83 -14.65 5.98
N TYR A 16 13.52 -13.96 6.90
CA TYR A 16 13.95 -12.58 6.70
C TYR A 16 14.95 -12.44 5.55
N ILE A 17 15.87 -13.39 5.40
CA ILE A 17 16.82 -13.39 4.27
C ILE A 17 16.09 -13.60 2.95
N ALA A 18 15.20 -14.60 2.86
CA ALA A 18 14.40 -14.84 1.66
C ALA A 18 13.57 -13.60 1.29
N TYR A 19 12.82 -13.05 2.25
CA TYR A 19 12.02 -11.86 2.06
C TYR A 19 12.85 -10.63 1.67
N SER A 20 14.03 -10.44 2.27
CA SER A 20 14.92 -9.32 1.94
C SER A 20 15.42 -9.41 0.50
N ILE A 21 15.88 -10.59 0.09
CA ILE A 21 16.39 -10.83 -1.27
C ILE A 21 15.29 -10.60 -2.30
N SER A 22 14.10 -11.18 -2.08
CA SER A 22 12.93 -11.02 -2.95
C SER A 22 12.48 -9.56 -3.04
N SER A 23 12.29 -8.90 -1.89
CA SER A 23 11.88 -7.49 -1.83
C SER A 23 12.88 -6.57 -2.54
N PHE A 24 14.18 -6.78 -2.33
CA PHE A 24 15.21 -5.94 -2.95
C PHE A 24 15.29 -6.13 -4.47
N GLY A 25 15.26 -7.38 -4.94
CA GLY A 25 15.23 -7.68 -6.37
C GLY A 25 14.03 -7.05 -7.09
N ASP A 26 12.84 -7.19 -6.50
CA ASP A 26 11.61 -6.62 -7.05
C ASP A 26 11.63 -5.09 -7.13
N ARG A 27 12.13 -4.42 -6.08
CA ARG A 27 12.17 -2.95 -6.03
C ARG A 27 13.18 -2.38 -7.03
N MET A 28 14.35 -3.01 -7.18
CA MET A 28 15.33 -2.64 -8.22
C MET A 28 14.78 -2.86 -9.63
N TRP A 29 14.13 -4.01 -9.86
CA TRP A 29 13.54 -4.35 -11.15
C TRP A 29 12.43 -3.37 -11.53
N THR A 30 11.48 -3.12 -10.63
CA THR A 30 10.36 -2.20 -10.88
C THR A 30 10.85 -0.79 -11.19
N PHE A 31 11.87 -0.32 -10.46
CA PHE A 31 12.48 0.99 -10.71
C PHE A 31 13.21 1.04 -12.06
N ALA A 32 14.03 0.04 -12.38
CA ALA A 32 14.77 -0.02 -13.63
C ALA A 32 13.84 -0.16 -14.85
N VAL A 33 12.83 -1.03 -14.78
CA VAL A 33 11.81 -1.18 -15.83
C VAL A 33 11.06 0.13 -16.05
N SER A 34 10.71 0.85 -14.96
CA SER A 34 10.07 2.16 -15.09
C SER A 34 10.94 3.14 -15.86
N LEU A 35 12.25 3.23 -15.56
CA LEU A 35 13.18 4.10 -16.28
C LEU A 35 13.37 3.70 -17.75
N ILE A 36 13.47 2.40 -18.03
CA ILE A 36 13.59 1.88 -19.40
C ILE A 36 12.31 2.18 -20.20
N MET A 37 11.13 2.01 -19.60
CA MET A 37 9.84 2.32 -20.21
C MET A 37 9.68 3.82 -20.53
N VAL A 38 10.17 4.72 -19.66
CA VAL A 38 10.23 6.18 -19.94
C VAL A 38 11.00 6.43 -21.24
N LEU A 39 12.15 5.79 -21.40
CA LEU A 39 13.04 6.02 -22.54
C LEU A 39 12.49 5.47 -23.86
N ILE A 40 11.74 4.36 -23.81
CA ILE A 40 11.17 3.71 -25.00
C ILE A 40 9.89 4.39 -25.47
N GLY A 41 8.99 4.75 -24.56
CA GLY A 41 7.63 5.18 -24.91
C GLY A 41 7.07 6.34 -24.08
N GLY A 42 7.92 7.03 -23.32
CA GLY A 42 7.53 8.17 -22.50
C GLY A 42 6.57 7.82 -21.37
N LEU A 43 5.95 8.86 -20.79
CA LEU A 43 5.03 8.72 -19.65
C LEU A 43 3.79 7.86 -19.97
N LYS A 44 3.37 7.80 -21.24
CA LYS A 44 2.22 7.00 -21.69
C LYS A 44 2.44 5.50 -21.52
N LEU A 45 3.63 5.01 -21.87
CA LEU A 45 3.96 3.58 -21.75
C LEU A 45 4.03 3.15 -20.27
N ILE A 46 4.49 4.04 -19.40
CA ILE A 46 4.50 3.82 -17.94
C ILE A 46 3.08 3.76 -17.40
N GLY A 47 2.22 4.70 -17.77
CA GLY A 47 0.81 4.72 -17.34
C GLY A 47 0.08 3.45 -17.79
N LEU A 48 0.31 3.00 -19.02
CA LEU A 48 -0.24 1.75 -19.53
C LEU A 48 0.29 0.53 -18.76
N TYR A 49 1.60 0.48 -18.48
CA TYR A 49 2.22 -0.57 -17.68
C TYR A 49 1.63 -0.63 -16.26
N GLN A 50 1.53 0.51 -15.57
CA GLN A 50 0.95 0.61 -14.23
C GLN A 50 -0.54 0.25 -14.21
N LEU A 51 -1.30 0.62 -15.25
CA LEU A 51 -2.69 0.25 -15.39
C LEU A 51 -2.85 -1.28 -15.55
N ILE A 52 -2.05 -1.89 -16.44
CA ILE A 52 -2.06 -3.33 -16.66
C ILE A 52 -1.69 -4.08 -15.38
N ASP A 53 -0.68 -3.60 -14.66
CA ASP A 53 -0.23 -4.18 -13.39
C ASP A 53 -1.32 -4.08 -12.31
N GLY A 54 -1.94 -2.91 -12.17
CA GLY A 54 -3.03 -2.68 -11.22
C GLY A 54 -4.27 -3.52 -11.51
N LEU A 55 -4.70 -3.58 -12.78
CA LEU A 55 -5.84 -4.39 -13.21
C LEU A 55 -5.58 -5.90 -13.02
N SER A 56 -4.36 -6.35 -13.34
CA SER A 56 -3.95 -7.74 -13.16
C SER A 56 -3.95 -8.10 -11.67
N SER A 57 -3.35 -7.27 -10.82
CA SER A 57 -3.36 -7.48 -9.38
C SER A 57 -4.78 -7.48 -8.81
N MET A 58 -5.64 -6.53 -9.22
CA MET A 58 -7.03 -6.47 -8.77
C MET A 58 -7.82 -7.75 -9.11
N ALA A 59 -7.67 -8.27 -10.33
CA ALA A 59 -8.37 -9.46 -10.81
C ALA A 59 -7.86 -10.77 -10.17
N PHE A 60 -6.55 -10.90 -9.99
CA PHE A 60 -5.94 -12.18 -9.63
C PHE A 60 -5.53 -12.31 -8.16
N SER A 61 -5.36 -11.22 -7.38
CA SER A 61 -4.98 -11.30 -5.94
C SER A 61 -5.94 -12.16 -5.11
N SER A 62 -7.25 -12.04 -5.36
CA SER A 62 -8.27 -12.86 -4.68
C SER A 62 -8.19 -14.35 -5.08
N ILE A 63 -7.87 -14.63 -6.35
CA ILE A 63 -7.73 -16.00 -6.87
C ILE A 63 -6.49 -16.65 -6.27
N ILE A 64 -5.37 -15.92 -6.20
CA ILE A 64 -4.13 -16.40 -5.56
C ILE A 64 -4.37 -16.71 -4.08
N GLY A 65 -5.03 -15.82 -3.34
CA GLY A 65 -5.33 -16.04 -1.92
C GLY A 65 -6.08 -17.35 -1.68
N ASN A 66 -7.06 -17.65 -2.53
CA ASN A 66 -7.82 -18.90 -2.46
C ASN A 66 -7.06 -20.13 -3.00
N MET A 67 -6.18 -19.96 -3.98
CA MET A 67 -5.27 -21.03 -4.43
C MET A 67 -4.26 -21.39 -3.35
N LEU A 68 -3.67 -20.37 -2.71
CA LEU A 68 -2.78 -20.48 -1.56
C LEU A 68 -3.48 -21.20 -0.41
N ASP A 69 -4.79 -20.99 -0.25
CA ASP A 69 -5.59 -21.65 0.78
C ASP A 69 -5.95 -23.12 0.49
N ARG A 70 -6.02 -23.52 -0.78
CA ARG A 70 -6.56 -24.83 -1.20
C ARG A 70 -5.52 -25.88 -1.53
N HIS A 71 -4.36 -25.49 -2.07
CA HIS A 71 -3.35 -26.45 -2.50
C HIS A 71 -2.28 -26.64 -1.42
N LYS A 72 -1.73 -27.86 -1.32
CA LYS A 72 -0.51 -28.09 -0.55
C LYS A 72 0.56 -27.12 -1.07
N ARG A 73 1.15 -26.33 -0.16
CA ARG A 73 2.05 -25.18 -0.40
C ARG A 73 3.08 -25.38 -1.53
N ASN A 74 3.53 -26.61 -1.75
CA ASN A 74 4.47 -26.96 -2.80
C ASN A 74 3.94 -26.73 -4.23
N VAL A 75 2.68 -27.07 -4.54
CA VAL A 75 2.17 -26.97 -5.93
C VAL A 75 1.66 -25.57 -6.24
N GLY A 76 1.06 -24.88 -5.27
CA GLY A 76 0.55 -23.53 -5.45
C GLY A 76 1.66 -22.52 -5.77
N ILE A 77 2.75 -22.53 -4.99
CA ILE A 77 3.89 -21.63 -5.21
C ILE A 77 4.68 -22.04 -6.46
N GLN A 78 4.86 -23.34 -6.72
CA GLN A 78 5.54 -23.81 -7.95
C GLN A 78 4.73 -23.54 -9.22
N ALA A 79 3.39 -23.62 -9.20
CA ALA A 79 2.54 -23.27 -10.34
C ALA A 79 2.48 -21.76 -10.57
N VAL A 80 2.51 -20.97 -9.50
CA VAL A 80 2.58 -19.51 -9.56
C VAL A 80 3.95 -19.04 -10.09
N LEU A 81 5.05 -19.66 -9.65
CA LEU A 81 6.42 -19.41 -10.14
C LEU A 81 6.66 -19.95 -11.58
N ALA A 82 6.10 -21.11 -11.93
CA ALA A 82 6.19 -21.64 -13.30
C ALA A 82 5.29 -20.86 -14.28
N GLY A 83 4.14 -20.35 -13.80
CA GLY A 83 3.32 -19.40 -14.54
C GLY A 83 4.01 -18.06 -14.78
N ALA A 84 4.80 -17.57 -13.81
CA ALA A 84 5.54 -16.32 -13.91
C ALA A 84 6.49 -16.27 -15.12
N LEU A 85 6.97 -17.42 -15.61
CA LEU A 85 7.83 -17.52 -16.80
C LEU A 85 7.13 -17.22 -18.13
N PHE A 86 5.78 -17.13 -18.17
CA PHE A 86 5.05 -16.94 -19.43
C PHE A 86 4.38 -15.56 -19.60
N PHE A 87 4.22 -14.74 -18.55
CA PHE A 87 3.63 -13.39 -18.65
C PHE A 87 4.14 -12.41 -17.58
N ASN A 88 4.40 -11.16 -17.96
CA ASN A 88 4.76 -10.04 -17.07
C ASN A 88 3.72 -9.84 -15.95
N ALA A 89 2.43 -9.87 -16.28
CA ALA A 89 1.35 -9.82 -15.30
C ALA A 89 1.37 -11.01 -14.32
N LEU A 90 1.69 -12.21 -14.80
CA LEU A 90 1.73 -13.42 -13.97
C LEU A 90 2.94 -13.43 -13.03
N SER A 91 4.06 -12.81 -13.42
CA SER A 91 5.21 -12.58 -12.56
C SER A 91 4.92 -11.60 -11.42
N ASN A 92 4.23 -10.49 -11.68
CA ASN A 92 3.86 -9.53 -10.63
C ASN A 92 2.84 -10.14 -9.66
N ILE A 93 1.89 -10.90 -10.19
CA ILE A 93 0.94 -11.73 -9.42
C ILE A 93 1.69 -12.74 -8.55
N ALA A 94 2.71 -13.41 -9.11
CA ALA A 94 3.49 -14.41 -8.38
C ALA A 94 4.29 -13.83 -7.22
N SER A 95 5.04 -12.76 -7.48
CA SER A 95 5.76 -12.01 -6.44
C SER A 95 4.79 -11.48 -5.37
N GLY A 96 3.64 -10.95 -5.77
CA GLY A 96 2.59 -10.51 -4.84
C GLY A 96 2.05 -11.64 -3.96
N GLY A 97 1.81 -12.81 -4.54
CA GLY A 97 1.38 -14.01 -3.82
C GLY A 97 2.42 -14.54 -2.84
N GLU A 98 3.69 -14.46 -3.20
CA GLU A 98 4.83 -14.82 -2.35
C GLU A 98 4.97 -13.88 -1.14
N LYS A 99 4.98 -12.56 -1.39
CA LYS A 99 5.00 -11.56 -0.30
C LYS A 99 3.80 -11.71 0.63
N LEU A 100 2.62 -12.00 0.08
CA LEU A 100 1.43 -12.27 0.87
C LEU A 100 1.62 -13.50 1.76
N ALA A 101 2.16 -14.59 1.22
CA ALA A 101 2.43 -15.81 1.98
C ALA A 101 3.43 -15.56 3.12
N PHE A 102 4.52 -14.82 2.86
CA PHE A 102 5.52 -14.52 3.89
C PHE A 102 4.99 -13.59 4.97
N THR A 103 4.43 -12.45 4.57
CA THR A 103 4.07 -11.38 5.50
C THR A 103 2.74 -11.60 6.20
N LYS A 104 1.81 -12.38 5.62
CA LYS A 104 0.48 -12.53 6.21
C LYS A 104 0.18 -13.94 6.72
N ASP A 105 0.88 -14.97 6.25
CA ASP A 105 0.63 -16.36 6.69
C ASP A 105 1.80 -16.97 7.46
N TRP A 106 2.97 -17.11 6.83
CA TRP A 106 4.11 -17.84 7.42
C TRP A 106 4.66 -17.14 8.65
N ILE A 107 4.74 -15.82 8.65
CA ILE A 107 5.23 -15.06 9.80
C ILE A 107 4.34 -15.26 11.04
N VAL A 108 3.03 -15.41 10.83
CA VAL A 108 2.08 -15.66 11.92
C VAL A 108 2.33 -17.03 12.53
N VAL A 109 2.46 -18.07 11.68
CA VAL A 109 2.78 -19.43 12.14
C VAL A 109 4.12 -19.44 12.89
N LEU A 110 5.15 -18.78 12.39
CA LEU A 110 6.45 -18.74 13.07
C LEU A 110 6.37 -18.04 14.44
N ALA A 111 5.65 -16.92 14.53
CA ALA A 111 5.47 -16.19 15.78
C ALA A 111 4.64 -16.97 16.82
N THR A 112 3.58 -17.65 16.39
CA THR A 112 2.72 -18.44 17.30
C THR A 112 3.45 -19.63 17.94
N TYR A 113 4.38 -20.27 17.20
CA TYR A 113 5.14 -21.43 17.68
C TYR A 113 6.58 -21.08 18.12
N SER A 114 6.87 -19.79 18.29
CA SER A 114 8.06 -19.31 19.00
C SER A 114 7.73 -19.28 20.48
N ASP A 115 8.61 -19.82 21.34
CA ASP A 115 8.44 -20.04 22.79
C ASP A 115 8.33 -18.73 23.61
N GLY A 116 7.45 -17.80 23.21
CA GLY A 116 7.34 -16.43 23.74
C GLY A 116 8.50 -15.49 23.36
N ASP A 117 9.58 -16.04 22.80
CA ASP A 117 10.84 -15.34 22.50
C ASP A 117 10.73 -14.18 21.49
N VAL A 118 9.71 -14.17 20.63
CA VAL A 118 9.51 -13.17 19.57
C VAL A 118 8.04 -12.85 19.42
N THR A 119 7.68 -11.57 19.48
CA THR A 119 6.29 -11.14 19.32
C THR A 119 5.91 -10.95 17.84
N LEU A 120 4.63 -11.11 17.51
CA LEU A 120 4.13 -10.85 16.16
C LEU A 120 4.36 -9.39 15.74
N ALA A 121 4.29 -8.45 16.69
CA ALA A 121 4.59 -7.04 16.47
C ALA A 121 6.04 -6.81 16.02
N GLU A 122 7.01 -7.44 16.70
CA GLU A 122 8.42 -7.39 16.31
C GLU A 122 8.67 -8.00 14.92
N CYS A 123 8.00 -9.11 14.62
CA CYS A 123 8.07 -9.76 13.32
C CYS A 123 7.55 -8.88 12.19
N ASN A 124 6.34 -8.33 12.35
CA ASN A 124 5.72 -7.43 11.37
C ASN A 124 6.55 -6.15 11.17
N SER A 125 7.04 -5.58 12.27
CA SER A 125 7.96 -4.43 12.24
C SER A 125 9.21 -4.74 11.41
N LYS A 126 9.89 -5.87 11.67
CA LYS A 126 11.08 -6.28 10.90
C LYS A 126 10.79 -6.49 9.43
N MET A 127 9.69 -7.16 9.08
CA MET A 127 9.28 -7.32 7.69
C MET A 127 9.05 -5.98 7.00
N HIS A 128 8.40 -5.04 7.68
CA HIS A 128 8.16 -3.71 7.13
C HIS A 128 9.46 -2.88 6.99
N ILE A 129 10.37 -2.94 7.96
CA ILE A 129 11.68 -2.28 7.88
C ILE A 129 12.45 -2.78 6.65
N ILE A 130 12.44 -4.09 6.40
CA ILE A 130 13.10 -4.69 5.24
C ILE A 130 12.49 -4.14 3.93
N ASP A 131 11.16 -4.14 3.79
CA ASP A 131 10.50 -3.64 2.57
C ASP A 131 10.80 -2.15 2.34
N GLN A 132 10.64 -1.30 3.35
CA GLN A 132 10.89 0.14 3.20
C GLN A 132 12.35 0.46 2.92
N THR A 133 13.28 -0.23 3.58
CA THR A 133 14.71 -0.05 3.34
C THR A 133 15.05 -0.45 1.90
N SER A 134 14.47 -1.55 1.41
CA SER A 134 14.66 -1.97 0.02
C SER A 134 14.09 -0.96 -0.97
N ALA A 135 12.90 -0.41 -0.70
CA ALA A 135 12.29 0.63 -1.53
C ALA A 135 13.09 1.95 -1.52
N MET A 136 13.75 2.27 -0.40
CA MET A 136 14.60 3.45 -0.25
C MET A 136 15.95 3.31 -0.97
N LEU A 137 16.60 2.14 -0.85
CA LEU A 137 17.95 1.91 -1.40
C LEU A 137 17.96 1.58 -2.90
N SER A 138 16.89 0.95 -3.42
CA SER A 138 16.85 0.50 -4.81
C SER A 138 17.05 1.64 -5.82
N PRO A 139 16.37 2.80 -5.71
CA PRO A 139 16.59 3.93 -6.61
C PRO A 139 18.01 4.50 -6.53
N VAL A 140 18.62 4.49 -5.33
CA VAL A 140 19.97 5.01 -5.12
C VAL A 140 21.00 4.12 -5.83
N ILE A 141 20.87 2.80 -5.66
CA ILE A 141 21.79 1.84 -6.27
C ILE A 141 21.63 1.84 -7.79
N VAL A 142 20.40 1.73 -8.30
CA VAL A 142 20.17 1.75 -9.75
C VAL A 142 20.57 3.10 -10.35
N GLY A 143 20.29 4.21 -9.66
CA GLY A 143 20.71 5.56 -10.05
C GLY A 143 22.23 5.69 -10.14
N TYR A 144 22.97 5.14 -9.17
CA TYR A 144 24.44 5.09 -9.22
C TYR A 144 24.96 4.17 -10.33
N MET A 145 24.31 3.03 -10.59
CA MET A 145 24.70 2.15 -11.70
C MET A 145 24.56 2.88 -13.06
N LEU A 146 23.55 3.72 -13.21
CA LEU A 146 23.28 4.50 -14.42
C LEU A 146 24.34 5.54 -14.75
N THR A 147 25.16 5.98 -13.78
CA THR A 147 26.24 6.94 -14.07
C THR A 147 27.44 6.28 -14.76
N PHE A 148 27.55 4.95 -14.72
CA PHE A 148 28.70 4.22 -15.25
C PHE A 148 28.35 3.16 -16.30
N GLN A 149 27.09 2.76 -16.43
CA GLN A 149 26.68 1.64 -17.28
C GLN A 149 25.51 1.99 -18.19
N SER A 150 25.46 1.32 -19.35
CA SER A 150 24.32 1.44 -20.27
C SER A 150 23.05 0.82 -19.67
N TYR A 151 21.89 1.32 -20.07
CA TYR A 151 20.58 0.78 -19.66
C TYR A 151 20.43 -0.72 -19.98
N GLN A 152 20.97 -1.16 -21.12
CA GLN A 152 20.94 -2.57 -21.54
C GLN A 152 21.79 -3.44 -20.60
N THR A 153 23.00 -2.98 -20.26
CA THR A 153 23.89 -3.67 -19.31
C THR A 153 23.22 -3.78 -17.94
N ILE A 154 22.58 -2.70 -17.46
CA ILE A 154 21.88 -2.69 -16.16
C ILE A 154 20.70 -3.66 -16.18
N ALA A 155 19.91 -3.68 -17.26
CA ALA A 155 18.80 -4.62 -17.40
C ALA A 155 19.28 -6.08 -17.34
N ILE A 156 20.37 -6.42 -18.02
CA ILE A 156 20.96 -7.76 -18.01
C ILE A 156 21.50 -8.09 -16.61
N VAL A 157 22.22 -7.18 -15.96
CA VAL A 157 22.75 -7.37 -14.60
C VAL A 157 21.61 -7.61 -13.60
N LEU A 158 20.53 -6.83 -13.67
CA LEU A 158 19.36 -7.00 -12.80
C LEU A 158 18.59 -8.30 -13.10
N ALA A 159 18.50 -8.70 -14.37
CA ALA A 159 17.90 -9.99 -14.73
C ALA A 159 18.71 -11.16 -14.16
N ILE A 160 20.04 -11.11 -14.25
CA ILE A 160 20.94 -12.11 -13.65
C ILE A 160 20.82 -12.09 -12.12
N TRP A 161 20.78 -10.89 -11.51
CA TRP A 161 20.60 -10.73 -10.07
C TRP A 161 19.31 -11.39 -9.59
N ASN A 162 18.19 -11.17 -10.28
CA ASN A 162 16.90 -11.76 -9.94
C ASN A 162 16.92 -13.29 -10.08
N LEU A 163 17.57 -13.83 -11.13
CA LEU A 163 17.71 -15.28 -11.31
C LEU A 163 18.53 -15.92 -10.18
N LEU A 164 19.66 -15.31 -9.79
CA LEU A 164 20.49 -15.80 -8.70
C LEU A 164 19.79 -15.66 -7.34
N SER A 165 19.11 -14.54 -7.13
CA SER A 165 18.30 -14.27 -5.93
C SER A 165 17.25 -15.36 -5.72
N TRP A 166 16.59 -15.77 -6.79
CA TRP A 166 15.58 -16.83 -6.75
C TRP A 166 16.16 -18.19 -6.32
N ILE A 167 17.37 -18.54 -6.77
CA ILE A 167 18.04 -19.79 -6.35
C ILE A 167 18.32 -19.77 -4.84
N VAL A 168 18.85 -18.65 -4.34
CA VAL A 168 19.16 -18.49 -2.91
C VAL A 168 17.87 -18.54 -2.07
N GLU A 169 16.84 -17.85 -2.51
CA GLU A 169 15.52 -17.84 -1.89
C GLU A 169 14.92 -19.25 -1.84
N PHE A 170 14.91 -19.98 -2.96
CA PHE A 170 14.41 -21.35 -3.00
C PHE A 170 15.11 -22.26 -1.99
N ILE A 171 16.44 -22.16 -1.88
CA ILE A 171 17.22 -22.94 -0.91
C ILE A 171 16.83 -22.56 0.53
N ALA A 172 16.73 -21.26 0.83
CA ALA A 172 16.36 -20.77 2.16
C ALA A 172 14.95 -21.21 2.57
N LEU A 173 13.98 -21.08 1.67
CA LEU A 173 12.58 -21.47 1.90
C LEU A 173 12.41 -22.98 2.02
N LYS A 174 13.08 -23.76 1.17
CA LYS A 174 13.06 -25.23 1.27
C LYS A 174 13.62 -25.69 2.61
N LYS A 175 14.69 -25.04 3.08
CA LYS A 175 15.27 -25.32 4.40
C LYS A 175 14.30 -24.94 5.53
N LEU A 176 13.73 -23.74 5.49
CA LEU A 176 12.75 -23.26 6.46
C LEU A 176 11.52 -24.19 6.54
N TYR A 177 10.95 -24.53 5.39
CA TYR A 177 9.80 -25.42 5.29
C TYR A 177 10.10 -26.83 5.82
N ASN A 178 11.35 -27.26 5.69
CA ASN A 178 11.77 -28.54 6.23
C ASN A 178 12.04 -28.52 7.73
N SER A 179 12.47 -27.38 8.26
CA SER A 179 12.78 -27.19 9.68
C SER A 179 11.55 -26.93 10.54
N VAL A 180 10.44 -26.43 9.99
CA VAL A 180 9.24 -26.09 10.77
C VAL A 180 8.05 -26.97 10.36
N PRO A 181 7.73 -28.04 11.13
CA PRO A 181 6.65 -28.97 10.78
C PRO A 181 5.27 -28.32 10.72
N HIS A 182 5.01 -27.32 11.57
CA HIS A 182 3.74 -26.59 11.65
C HIS A 182 3.41 -25.84 10.34
N LEU A 183 4.41 -25.48 9.53
CA LEU A 183 4.20 -24.90 8.20
C LEU A 183 3.62 -25.91 7.18
N ARG A 184 3.71 -27.22 7.48
CA ARG A 184 3.29 -28.32 6.59
C ARG A 184 1.86 -28.78 6.84
N THR A 185 1.32 -28.51 8.02
CA THR A 185 0.00 -28.95 8.47
C THR A 185 -0.93 -27.75 8.63
N ARG A 186 -1.95 -27.62 7.78
CA ARG A 186 -3.08 -26.73 8.07
C ARG A 186 -4.01 -27.45 9.05
N GLN A 187 -4.32 -26.84 10.19
CA GLN A 187 -5.43 -27.33 11.02
C GLN A 187 -6.74 -27.05 10.27
N HIS A 188 -7.25 -28.04 9.54
CA HIS A 188 -8.69 -28.12 9.32
C HIS A 188 -9.31 -28.53 10.66
N LYS A 189 -9.67 -27.55 11.50
CA LYS A 189 -10.70 -27.81 12.49
C LYS A 189 -11.96 -28.14 11.69
N ASN A 190 -12.26 -29.43 11.52
CA ASN A 190 -13.62 -29.86 11.29
C ASN A 190 -14.43 -29.24 12.44
N ILE A 191 -15.35 -28.35 12.10
CA ILE A 191 -16.38 -27.89 13.04
C ILE A 191 -17.38 -29.03 13.14
N ASP A 192 -16.94 -30.15 13.71
CA ASP A 192 -17.78 -31.19 14.27
C ASP A 192 -17.52 -31.10 15.76
N ASN A 193 -18.30 -30.27 16.47
CA ASN A 193 -18.56 -30.39 17.90
C ASN A 193 -19.66 -29.41 18.32
N GLY A 194 -20.88 -29.95 18.48
CA GLY A 194 -21.74 -29.63 19.63
C GLY A 194 -22.67 -28.43 19.52
N ILE A 195 -23.72 -28.52 18.69
CA ILE A 195 -25.02 -27.93 19.05
C ILE A 195 -26.02 -29.09 19.09
N PRO A 196 -26.54 -29.49 20.26
CA PRO A 196 -27.62 -30.47 20.32
C PRO A 196 -28.93 -29.77 19.95
N LEU A 197 -29.19 -29.65 18.65
CA LEU A 197 -30.52 -29.33 18.18
C LEU A 197 -31.32 -30.63 18.12
N LEU A 198 -32.26 -30.72 19.06
CA LEU A 198 -33.51 -31.47 18.91
C LEU A 198 -34.01 -31.35 17.47
N ASP A 199 -33.93 -32.42 16.69
CA ASP A 199 -35.16 -33.10 16.28
C ASP A 199 -34.88 -34.49 15.69
N SER A 200 -35.68 -35.43 16.13
CA SER A 200 -35.72 -36.80 15.66
C SER A 200 -36.55 -36.92 14.38
N LYS A 201 -36.08 -37.81 13.48
CA LYS A 201 -36.71 -38.37 12.26
C LYS A 201 -36.43 -37.62 10.95
N CYS A 202 -35.56 -38.19 10.12
CA CYS A 202 -36.00 -38.98 8.97
C CYS A 202 -34.84 -39.64 8.19
N LYS A 203 -34.98 -40.96 8.05
CA LYS A 203 -34.62 -41.85 6.91
C LYS A 203 -33.19 -41.88 6.37
N ASN A 204 -32.62 -43.08 6.51
CA ASN A 204 -31.59 -43.69 5.67
C ASN A 204 -31.81 -43.38 4.17
N ASP A 205 -30.76 -42.87 3.52
CA ASP A 205 -30.48 -43.22 2.13
C ASP A 205 -28.96 -43.28 1.92
N ASN A 206 -28.50 -44.46 1.55
CA ASN A 206 -27.14 -44.75 1.12
C ASN A 206 -26.90 -44.04 -0.22
N ASN A 207 -26.09 -42.98 -0.25
CA ASN A 207 -25.50 -42.51 -1.49
C ASN A 207 -24.11 -41.91 -1.27
N LYS A 208 -23.12 -42.63 -1.82
CA LYS A 208 -21.75 -42.21 -2.20
C LYS A 208 -21.42 -40.76 -1.88
N GLU A 209 -20.63 -40.55 -0.84
CA GLU A 209 -19.94 -39.29 -0.58
C GLU A 209 -18.95 -38.97 -1.70
N ASN A 210 -19.47 -38.34 -2.76
CA ASN A 210 -18.65 -37.46 -3.58
C ASN A 210 -18.19 -36.32 -2.67
N LYS A 211 -16.91 -36.33 -2.27
CA LYS A 211 -16.19 -35.13 -1.79
C LYS A 211 -16.33 -34.04 -2.85
N LYS A 212 -17.40 -33.25 -2.78
CA LYS A 212 -17.55 -32.03 -3.57
C LYS A 212 -16.44 -31.11 -3.12
N VAL A 213 -15.38 -31.03 -3.91
CA VAL A 213 -14.44 -29.91 -3.91
C VAL A 213 -15.31 -28.67 -4.17
N VAL A 214 -15.74 -27.98 -3.11
CA VAL A 214 -16.55 -26.78 -3.23
C VAL A 214 -15.74 -25.80 -4.06
N LYS A 215 -16.08 -25.57 -5.32
CA LYS A 215 -15.50 -24.51 -6.15
C LYS A 215 -15.95 -23.20 -5.50
N LEU A 216 -15.13 -22.57 -4.65
CA LEU A 216 -15.51 -21.27 -4.07
C LEU A 216 -15.54 -20.28 -5.23
N SER A 217 -16.74 -19.86 -5.62
CA SER A 217 -16.96 -18.75 -6.53
C SER A 217 -16.36 -17.46 -5.94
N PHE A 218 -15.93 -16.54 -6.78
CA PHE A 218 -15.42 -15.21 -6.39
C PHE A 218 -16.37 -14.48 -5.43
N CYS A 219 -17.67 -14.58 -5.67
CA CYS A 219 -18.71 -14.06 -4.78
C CYS A 219 -18.63 -14.63 -3.35
N SER A 220 -18.23 -15.90 -3.21
CA SER A 220 -18.03 -16.52 -1.89
C SER A 220 -16.82 -15.96 -1.16
N MET A 221 -15.75 -15.59 -1.86
CA MET A 221 -14.54 -15.00 -1.25
C MET A 221 -14.84 -13.61 -0.71
N ILE A 222 -15.54 -12.79 -1.51
CA ILE A 222 -16.02 -11.47 -1.10
C ILE A 222 -16.95 -11.59 0.12
N LYS A 223 -17.90 -12.53 0.08
CA LYS A 223 -18.81 -12.78 1.21
C LYS A 223 -18.06 -13.19 2.48
N THR A 224 -17.00 -13.99 2.36
CA THR A 224 -16.15 -14.37 3.50
C THR A 224 -15.43 -13.17 4.09
N TYR A 225 -14.94 -12.24 3.26
CA TYR A 225 -14.28 -11.01 3.69
C TYR A 225 -15.24 -10.08 4.46
N PHE A 226 -16.43 -9.79 3.91
CA PHE A 226 -17.41 -8.92 4.58
C PHE A 226 -18.00 -9.50 5.87
N ARG A 227 -17.92 -10.82 6.06
CA ARG A 227 -18.37 -11.49 7.29
C ARG A 227 -17.34 -11.48 8.42
N GLN A 228 -16.11 -11.04 8.17
CA GLN A 228 -15.09 -11.00 9.21
C GLN A 228 -15.43 -9.96 10.28
N PRO A 229 -15.22 -10.25 11.58
CA PRO A 229 -15.48 -9.30 12.66
C PRO A 229 -14.57 -8.07 12.60
N ILE A 230 -13.44 -8.16 11.90
CA ILE A 230 -12.47 -7.08 11.70
C ILE A 230 -12.66 -6.30 10.39
N PHE A 231 -13.76 -6.56 9.66
CA PHE A 231 -14.04 -5.91 8.36
C PHE A 231 -13.93 -4.39 8.42
N LEU A 232 -14.49 -3.75 9.45
CA LEU A 232 -14.48 -2.28 9.58
C LEU A 232 -13.06 -1.71 9.67
N ALA A 233 -12.16 -2.39 10.39
CA ALA A 233 -10.75 -2.00 10.45
C ALA A 233 -10.05 -2.22 9.10
N ALA A 234 -10.29 -3.37 8.45
CA ALA A 234 -9.71 -3.67 7.14
C ALA A 234 -10.19 -2.69 6.06
N TYR A 235 -11.47 -2.33 6.07
CA TYR A 235 -12.06 -1.35 5.15
C TYR A 235 -11.55 0.07 5.42
N ALA A 236 -11.35 0.44 6.69
CA ALA A 236 -10.70 1.69 7.06
C ALA A 236 -9.32 1.82 6.40
N LEU A 237 -8.48 0.77 6.48
CA LEU A 237 -7.19 0.74 5.79
C LEU A 237 -7.34 0.88 4.26
N ALA A 238 -8.35 0.23 3.67
CA ALA A 238 -8.58 0.30 2.23
C ALA A 238 -8.94 1.73 1.77
N LEU A 239 -9.69 2.49 2.56
CA LEU A 239 -10.00 3.89 2.27
C LEU A 239 -8.76 4.80 2.25
N LEU A 240 -7.69 4.45 2.99
CA LEU A 240 -6.42 5.20 2.93
C LEU A 240 -5.72 5.07 1.57
N TYR A 241 -6.05 4.07 0.75
CA TYR A 241 -5.54 3.94 -0.62
C TYR A 241 -6.25 4.90 -1.59
N PHE A 242 -7.42 5.44 -1.22
CA PHE A 242 -8.13 6.46 -2.00
C PHE A 242 -7.62 7.86 -1.64
N THR A 243 -6.34 8.14 -1.91
CA THR A 243 -5.71 9.44 -1.58
C THR A 243 -4.67 9.88 -2.60
N VAL A 244 -4.78 11.11 -3.12
CA VAL A 244 -3.74 11.72 -3.97
C VAL A 244 -2.54 12.27 -3.17
N LEU A 245 -2.61 12.19 -1.84
CA LEU A 245 -1.65 12.75 -0.88
C LEU A 245 -0.54 11.77 -0.48
N GLY A 246 -0.36 10.70 -1.25
CA GLY A 246 0.80 9.84 -1.08
C GLY A 246 2.07 10.51 -1.59
N SER A 247 3.22 9.99 -1.18
CA SER A 247 4.49 10.23 -1.91
C SER A 247 4.58 9.36 -3.17
N ASP A 248 3.44 8.88 -3.68
CA ASP A 248 3.30 8.29 -5.01
C ASP A 248 3.41 9.39 -6.07
N GLY A 249 3.39 9.00 -7.35
CA GLY A 249 3.71 9.90 -8.46
C GLY A 249 2.82 11.14 -8.56
N LEU A 250 1.59 11.11 -8.02
CA LEU A 250 0.58 12.16 -8.20
C LEU A 250 0.84 13.41 -7.36
N GLY A 251 0.96 13.28 -6.04
CA GLY A 251 1.25 14.43 -5.17
C GLY A 251 2.60 15.08 -5.52
N ILE A 252 3.58 14.27 -5.90
CA ILE A 252 4.88 14.76 -6.37
C ILE A 252 4.78 15.42 -7.75
N GLY A 253 3.96 14.87 -8.65
CA GLY A 253 3.67 15.49 -9.95
C GLY A 253 3.05 16.88 -9.78
N TYR A 254 2.10 17.02 -8.87
CA TYR A 254 1.54 18.32 -8.47
C TYR A 254 2.65 19.25 -7.96
N ALA A 255 3.47 18.82 -7.00
CA ALA A 255 4.57 19.65 -6.50
C ALA A 255 5.55 20.08 -7.62
N LYS A 256 5.86 19.20 -8.58
CA LYS A 256 6.68 19.54 -9.76
C LYS A 256 6.04 20.60 -10.63
N THR A 257 4.72 20.56 -10.81
CA THR A 257 3.98 21.54 -11.63
C THR A 257 3.88 22.91 -10.98
N MET A 258 4.03 23.00 -9.66
CA MET A 258 4.21 24.27 -8.94
C MET A 258 5.60 24.89 -9.15
N GLY A 259 6.49 24.26 -9.91
CA GLY A 259 7.87 24.72 -10.12
C GLY A 259 8.86 24.24 -9.06
N LEU A 260 8.54 23.22 -8.27
CA LEU A 260 9.48 22.67 -7.30
C LEU A 260 10.66 21.97 -8.00
N PRO A 261 11.93 22.34 -7.68
CA PRO A 261 13.10 21.68 -8.26
C PRO A 261 13.18 20.18 -7.91
N GLU A 262 13.75 19.38 -8.82
CA GLU A 262 13.82 17.92 -8.68
C GLU A 262 14.61 17.46 -7.45
N ILE A 263 15.58 18.26 -7.00
CA ILE A 263 16.36 17.99 -5.79
C ILE A 263 15.47 17.91 -4.54
N TRP A 264 14.49 18.82 -4.40
CA TRP A 264 13.55 18.84 -3.28
C TRP A 264 12.59 17.65 -3.32
N ILE A 265 12.19 17.23 -4.52
CA ILE A 265 11.42 16.00 -4.73
C ILE A 265 12.23 14.79 -4.25
N GLY A 266 13.52 14.70 -4.62
CA GLY A 266 14.43 13.65 -4.16
C GLY A 266 14.54 13.60 -2.63
N TYR A 267 14.80 14.73 -1.99
CA TYR A 267 14.86 14.84 -0.53
C TYR A 267 13.55 14.43 0.15
N SER A 268 12.40 14.92 -0.34
CA SER A 268 11.09 14.58 0.22
C SER A 268 10.82 13.07 0.22
N ARG A 269 11.20 12.38 -0.86
CA ARG A 269 11.06 10.91 -0.96
C ARG A 269 11.96 10.19 0.03
N PHE A 270 13.21 10.63 0.14
CA PHE A 270 14.15 10.03 1.09
C PHE A 270 13.65 10.18 2.54
N VAL A 271 13.24 11.39 2.94
CA VAL A 271 12.71 11.65 4.29
C VAL A 271 11.41 10.88 4.53
N GLY A 272 10.50 10.84 3.54
CA GLY A 272 9.26 10.07 3.65
C GLY A 272 9.50 8.56 3.86
N SER A 273 10.46 7.98 3.15
CA SER A 273 10.88 6.58 3.34
C SER A 273 11.53 6.36 4.71
N ALA A 274 12.40 7.29 5.15
CA ALA A 274 13.03 7.23 6.46
C ALA A 274 11.99 7.28 7.61
N LEU A 275 10.97 8.13 7.50
CA LEU A 275 9.85 8.16 8.46
C LEU A 275 9.02 6.86 8.44
N GLY A 276 8.92 6.18 7.30
CA GLY A 276 8.30 4.86 7.23
C GLY A 276 9.10 3.76 7.93
N VAL A 277 10.43 3.77 7.79
CA VAL A 277 11.32 2.90 8.56
C VAL A 277 11.23 3.22 10.05
N LEU A 278 11.25 4.50 10.42
CA LEU A 278 11.14 4.96 11.80
C LEU A 278 9.82 4.52 12.44
N SER A 279 8.70 4.67 11.74
CA SER A 279 7.39 4.19 12.22
C SER A 279 7.42 2.69 12.53
N ALA A 280 7.99 1.89 11.64
CA ALA A 280 8.09 0.45 11.84
C ALA A 280 9.01 0.10 13.02
N PHE A 281 10.14 0.79 13.18
CA PHE A 281 11.02 0.62 14.34
C PHE A 281 10.31 0.97 15.64
N VAL A 282 9.55 2.07 15.67
CA VAL A 282 8.84 2.56 16.85
C VAL A 282 7.61 1.70 17.20
N TYR A 283 7.00 1.05 16.21
CA TYR A 283 5.75 0.31 16.36
C TYR A 283 5.72 -0.72 17.51
N PRO A 284 6.68 -1.66 17.66
CA PRO A 284 6.66 -2.66 18.73
C PRO A 284 6.71 -2.03 20.13
N PHE A 285 7.41 -0.90 20.28
CA PHE A 285 7.49 -0.20 21.57
C PHE A 285 6.16 0.42 21.96
N ILE A 286 5.50 1.13 21.02
CA ILE A 286 4.17 1.70 21.27
C ILE A 286 3.14 0.58 21.49
N GLN A 287 3.16 -0.45 20.65
CA GLN A 287 2.26 -1.60 20.75
C GLN A 287 2.38 -2.33 22.09
N LYS A 288 3.58 -2.48 22.65
CA LYS A 288 3.78 -3.06 23.98
C LYS A 288 3.17 -2.21 25.10
N CYS A 289 3.16 -0.89 24.95
CA CYS A 289 2.64 0.03 25.95
C CYS A 289 1.12 0.17 25.92
N ILE A 290 0.51 0.32 24.74
CA ILE A 290 -0.91 0.67 24.60
C ILE A 290 -1.76 -0.37 23.86
N GLY A 291 -1.14 -1.41 23.31
CA GLY A 291 -1.81 -2.45 22.53
C GLY A 291 -2.06 -2.04 21.07
N THR A 292 -2.24 -3.06 20.22
CA THR A 292 -2.33 -2.91 18.75
C THR A 292 -3.48 -1.99 18.28
N GLU A 293 -4.64 -2.08 18.93
CA GLU A 293 -5.82 -1.26 18.61
C GLU A 293 -5.56 0.23 18.85
N LYS A 294 -4.97 0.58 20.01
CA LYS A 294 -4.67 1.97 20.35
C LYS A 294 -3.49 2.52 19.56
N THR A 295 -2.50 1.69 19.23
CA THR A 295 -1.39 2.09 18.35
C THR A 295 -1.88 2.50 16.97
N SER A 296 -2.80 1.73 16.39
CA SER A 296 -3.39 2.08 15.09
C SER A 296 -4.25 3.36 15.18
N LEU A 297 -4.97 3.55 16.29
CA LEU A 297 -5.73 4.79 16.53
C LEU A 297 -4.82 6.02 16.61
N LEU A 298 -3.68 5.90 17.31
CA LEU A 298 -2.65 6.94 17.33
C LEU A 298 -2.14 7.23 15.92
N GLY A 299 -1.92 6.19 15.12
CA GLY A 299 -1.53 6.33 13.71
C GLY A 299 -2.53 7.16 12.92
N PHE A 300 -3.83 6.92 13.08
CA PHE A 300 -4.88 7.73 12.45
C PHE A 300 -4.88 9.19 12.90
N ILE A 301 -4.72 9.44 14.20
CA ILE A 301 -4.67 10.81 14.75
C ILE A 301 -3.49 11.57 14.13
N LEU A 302 -2.31 10.94 14.10
CA LEU A 302 -1.11 11.50 13.46
C LEU A 302 -1.32 11.73 11.96
N GLN A 303 -1.90 10.75 11.26
CA GLN A 303 -2.21 10.84 9.83
C GLN A 303 -3.11 12.04 9.53
N ILE A 304 -4.23 12.17 10.22
CA ILE A 304 -5.19 13.27 10.01
C ILE A 304 -4.53 14.61 10.33
N THR A 305 -3.85 14.72 11.48
CA THR A 305 -3.20 15.96 11.92
C THR A 305 -2.18 16.43 10.89
N CYS A 306 -1.36 15.52 10.35
CA CYS A 306 -0.42 15.84 9.29
C CYS A 306 -1.12 16.24 7.99
N LEU A 307 -2.20 15.56 7.59
CA LEU A 307 -2.93 15.85 6.35
C LEU A 307 -3.73 17.16 6.40
N LEU A 308 -4.08 17.68 7.59
CA LEU A 308 -4.70 19.01 7.70
C LEU A 308 -3.78 20.11 7.14
N PHE A 309 -2.46 19.95 7.21
CA PHE A 309 -1.52 20.87 6.56
C PHE A 309 -1.69 20.90 5.02
N SER A 310 -2.10 19.80 4.39
CA SER A 310 -2.42 19.79 2.94
C SER A 310 -3.67 20.61 2.62
N ILE A 311 -4.62 20.73 3.54
CA ILE A 311 -5.77 21.64 3.37
C ILE A 311 -5.30 23.08 3.51
N ILE A 312 -4.47 23.37 4.52
CA ILE A 312 -3.92 24.71 4.73
C ILE A 312 -3.12 25.15 3.49
N SER A 313 -2.34 24.26 2.87
CA SER A 313 -1.56 24.61 1.67
C SER A 313 -2.40 25.10 0.50
N ILE A 314 -3.66 24.67 0.38
CA ILE A 314 -4.56 25.11 -0.69
C ILE A 314 -4.81 26.63 -0.62
N PHE A 315 -4.88 27.18 0.59
CA PHE A 315 -5.22 28.58 0.84
C PHE A 315 -4.01 29.49 1.06
N LEU A 316 -2.79 28.94 1.02
CA LEU A 316 -1.56 29.71 1.18
C LEU A 316 -1.16 30.43 -0.13
N PRO A 317 -0.45 31.57 -0.04
CA PRO A 317 0.04 32.28 -1.22
C PRO A 317 0.99 31.40 -2.04
N GLY A 318 0.81 31.43 -3.36
CA GLY A 318 1.51 30.55 -4.31
C GLY A 318 0.74 29.26 -4.66
N SER A 319 -0.44 29.03 -4.07
CA SER A 319 -1.35 27.98 -4.50
C SER A 319 -2.05 28.37 -5.81
N PRO A 320 -2.05 27.53 -6.87
CA PRO A 320 -2.78 27.79 -8.11
C PRO A 320 -4.24 27.34 -8.03
N PHE A 321 -4.74 27.05 -6.82
CA PHE A 321 -6.11 26.61 -6.63
C PHE A 321 -7.11 27.71 -6.99
N ASP A 322 -7.69 27.61 -8.18
CA ASP A 322 -8.79 28.45 -8.63
C ASP A 322 -9.83 27.59 -9.39
N PRO A 323 -10.78 26.97 -8.65
CA PRO A 323 -11.81 26.16 -9.28
C PRO A 323 -12.82 26.99 -10.07
N LYS A 324 -12.92 28.30 -9.79
CA LYS A 324 -13.88 29.19 -10.46
C LYS A 324 -13.41 29.51 -11.86
N GLU A 325 -12.13 29.90 -12.00
CA GLU A 325 -11.52 30.15 -13.30
C GLU A 325 -11.51 28.89 -14.18
N PHE A 326 -11.28 27.71 -13.58
CA PHE A 326 -11.41 26.44 -14.30
C PHE A 326 -12.82 26.24 -14.86
N TYR A 327 -13.86 26.44 -14.05
CA TYR A 327 -15.24 26.27 -14.49
C TYR A 327 -15.63 27.26 -15.59
N GLU A 328 -15.17 28.50 -15.48
CA GLU A 328 -15.42 29.55 -16.49
C GLU A 328 -14.70 29.27 -17.82
N THR A 329 -13.55 28.60 -17.79
CA THR A 329 -12.75 28.26 -18.98
C THR A 329 -12.97 26.83 -19.49
N PHE A 330 -13.84 26.06 -18.84
CA PHE A 330 -14.02 24.64 -19.15
C PHE A 330 -14.81 24.44 -20.45
N GLU A 331 -14.20 23.74 -21.41
CA GLU A 331 -14.85 23.32 -22.64
C GLU A 331 -14.77 21.79 -22.79
N PHE A 332 -15.93 21.13 -22.86
CA PHE A 332 -16.01 19.66 -22.89
C PHE A 332 -15.35 19.04 -24.12
N SER A 333 -15.49 19.67 -25.29
CA SER A 333 -14.91 19.22 -26.57
C SER A 333 -13.37 19.13 -26.48
N THR A 334 -12.74 20.19 -25.96
CA THR A 334 -11.30 20.32 -25.77
C THR A 334 -10.80 19.37 -24.68
N TRP A 335 -11.51 19.28 -23.55
CA TRP A 335 -11.21 18.34 -22.47
C TRP A 335 -11.26 16.87 -22.96
N PHE A 336 -12.32 16.48 -23.67
CA PHE A 336 -12.50 15.12 -24.16
C PHE A 336 -11.42 14.75 -25.19
N LYS A 337 -11.09 15.67 -26.10
CA LYS A 337 -10.01 15.48 -27.08
C LYS A 337 -8.66 15.34 -26.37
N ASN A 338 -8.39 16.12 -25.31
CA ASN A 338 -7.14 16.06 -24.56
C ASN A 338 -6.96 14.75 -23.79
N ILE A 339 -8.03 14.19 -23.23
CA ILE A 339 -7.98 12.88 -22.53
C ILE A 339 -7.60 11.73 -23.49
N PHE A 340 -8.17 11.71 -24.69
CA PHE A 340 -8.01 10.58 -25.62
C PHE A 340 -6.92 10.79 -26.69
N SER A 341 -6.42 12.01 -26.88
CA SER A 341 -5.38 12.31 -27.90
C SER A 341 -3.98 11.84 -27.52
N GLY A 342 -3.73 11.51 -26.25
CA GLY A 342 -2.42 11.00 -25.80
C GLY A 342 -1.27 11.99 -25.96
N ALA A 343 -1.55 13.28 -26.24
CA ALA A 343 -0.59 14.35 -26.08
C ALA A 343 -0.14 14.37 -24.61
N THR A 344 1.15 14.49 -24.38
CA THR A 344 1.76 14.36 -23.05
C THR A 344 0.97 15.20 -22.05
N PHE A 345 0.50 14.54 -20.99
CA PHE A 345 -0.26 15.07 -19.83
C PHE A 345 0.52 16.13 -19.01
N VAL A 346 1.43 16.87 -19.68
CA VAL A 346 2.43 17.80 -19.15
C VAL A 346 2.15 19.24 -19.62
N ARG A 347 1.08 19.51 -20.37
CA ARG A 347 0.56 20.88 -20.50
C ARG A 347 -0.29 21.24 -19.27
N MET A 348 0.37 21.34 -18.12
CA MET A 348 -0.12 21.97 -16.89
C MET A 348 0.26 23.45 -16.82
N SER A 349 0.60 24.06 -17.96
CA SER A 349 0.66 25.51 -18.13
C SER A 349 -0.59 25.92 -18.89
N GLY A 350 -1.48 26.68 -18.26
CA GLY A 350 -2.68 27.23 -18.89
C GLY A 350 -2.33 28.23 -19.99
N GLU A 351 -2.02 27.73 -21.19
CA GLU A 351 -1.86 28.55 -22.38
C GLU A 351 -2.45 27.86 -23.62
N ILE A 352 -3.36 28.59 -24.28
CA ILE A 352 -4.05 28.21 -25.51
C ILE A 352 -3.08 28.44 -26.68
N THR A 353 -2.90 27.44 -27.55
CA THR A 353 -2.15 27.62 -28.80
C THR A 353 -2.92 28.51 -29.77
N GLY A 354 -2.33 29.65 -30.14
CA GLY A 354 -2.37 30.12 -31.52
C GLY A 354 -1.21 29.47 -32.30
N GLU A 355 -1.49 28.99 -33.51
CA GLU A 355 -0.48 28.46 -34.44
C GLU A 355 0.50 29.58 -34.85
N GLU A 356 1.81 29.34 -34.72
CA GLU A 356 2.78 29.28 -35.82
C GLU A 356 4.17 28.94 -35.27
N GLY A 357 4.93 28.16 -36.05
CA GLY A 357 6.12 27.45 -35.60
C GLY A 357 7.35 28.32 -35.36
N SER A 358 8.16 27.93 -34.37
CA SER A 358 9.62 27.72 -34.47
C SER A 358 10.25 27.76 -33.07
N ASN A 359 11.05 26.73 -32.78
CA ASN A 359 12.13 26.64 -31.81
C ASN A 359 12.22 27.74 -30.73
N LEU A 360 11.72 27.51 -29.51
CA LEU A 360 12.38 28.04 -28.32
C LEU A 360 12.02 27.29 -27.04
N PHE A 361 13.05 26.70 -26.46
CA PHE A 361 13.11 26.20 -25.09
C PHE A 361 12.85 27.36 -24.12
N VAL A 362 12.07 27.10 -23.06
CA VAL A 362 12.03 27.86 -21.79
C VAL A 362 11.55 29.31 -21.86
N SER A 363 10.36 29.57 -21.27
CA SER A 363 10.08 30.75 -20.44
C SER A 363 8.65 30.68 -19.88
N THR A 364 8.50 30.30 -18.61
CA THR A 364 7.28 30.58 -17.83
C THR A 364 7.60 31.73 -16.88
N SER A 365 7.33 32.97 -17.30
CA SER A 365 7.17 34.15 -16.43
C SER A 365 6.79 35.35 -17.29
N LYS A 366 5.51 35.50 -17.66
CA LYS A 366 5.03 36.76 -18.26
C LYS A 366 3.61 37.19 -17.89
N THR A 367 2.96 36.58 -16.89
CA THR A 367 1.57 36.95 -16.54
C THR A 367 1.43 37.85 -15.31
N ILE A 368 2.50 38.47 -14.80
CA ILE A 368 2.40 39.53 -13.77
C ILE A 368 3.46 40.61 -14.01
N ILE A 369 3.51 41.23 -15.19
CA ILE A 369 4.18 42.54 -15.38
C ILE A 369 3.34 43.37 -16.34
N ASN A 370 2.16 43.78 -15.90
CA ASN A 370 1.55 45.04 -16.32
C ASN A 370 1.13 45.67 -15.00
N THR A 371 1.92 46.57 -14.43
CA THR A 371 1.70 48.01 -14.63
C THR A 371 2.95 48.76 -14.13
N THR A 372 3.39 49.73 -14.95
CA THR A 372 4.35 50.81 -14.66
C THR A 372 5.75 50.41 -14.20
N LEU A 373 6.69 50.21 -15.15
CA LEU A 373 7.98 50.91 -15.14
C LEU A 373 8.51 51.00 -16.58
N ILE A 374 9.07 52.17 -16.84
CA ILE A 374 9.56 52.71 -18.10
C ILE A 374 10.74 51.88 -18.65
N GLU A 375 10.87 51.88 -19.98
CA GLU A 375 11.92 51.29 -20.81
C GLU A 375 13.34 51.43 -20.19
N SER A 376 14.01 50.29 -20.00
CA SER A 376 15.48 50.21 -19.93
C SER A 376 15.94 48.85 -20.49
N PRO A 377 16.92 48.79 -21.41
CA PRO A 377 17.33 47.57 -22.10
C PRO A 377 18.47 46.80 -21.40
N TYR A 378 18.68 47.00 -20.10
CA TYR A 378 19.64 46.23 -19.31
C TYR A 378 18.91 45.62 -18.11
N VAL A 379 18.56 44.34 -18.21
CA VAL A 379 18.13 43.54 -17.05
C VAL A 379 19.32 42.64 -16.72
N ASP A 380 20.00 42.96 -15.62
CA ASP A 380 21.11 42.15 -15.11
C ASP A 380 20.62 40.74 -14.76
N GLU A 381 21.24 39.73 -15.37
CA GLU A 381 21.01 38.29 -15.09
C GLU A 381 21.21 37.93 -13.60
N GLU A 382 21.91 38.78 -12.86
CA GLU A 382 22.18 38.62 -11.43
C GLU A 382 20.92 38.80 -10.56
N ILE A 383 20.02 39.72 -10.92
CA ILE A 383 18.76 39.97 -10.18
C ILE A 383 17.78 38.79 -10.31
N ILE A 384 17.86 38.03 -11.40
CA ILE A 384 17.02 36.83 -11.60
C ILE A 384 17.49 35.70 -10.68
N LYS A 385 18.80 35.56 -10.39
CA LYS A 385 19.30 34.52 -9.47
C LYS A 385 18.96 34.80 -8.00
N ASP A 386 18.93 36.07 -7.60
CA ASP A 386 18.67 36.45 -6.20
C ASP A 386 17.21 36.27 -5.76
N ASN A 387 16.27 36.15 -6.71
CA ASN A 387 14.87 35.86 -6.42
C ASN A 387 14.54 34.35 -6.28
N TYR A 388 15.52 33.46 -6.50
CA TYR A 388 15.37 32.02 -6.31
C TYR A 388 16.33 31.52 -5.21
N ILE A 389 16.00 31.78 -3.94
CA ILE A 389 16.68 31.10 -2.83
C ILE A 389 16.54 29.58 -3.03
N PHE A 390 17.63 28.88 -3.33
CA PHE A 390 17.65 27.43 -3.62
C PHE A 390 16.72 26.96 -4.76
N GLY A 391 16.47 27.79 -5.77
CA GLY A 391 15.63 27.40 -6.92
C GLY A 391 14.12 27.38 -6.63
N LEU A 392 13.66 27.89 -5.48
CA LEU A 392 12.25 27.96 -5.12
C LEU A 392 11.57 29.22 -5.69
N SER A 393 10.28 29.10 -6.05
CA SER A 393 9.44 30.22 -6.47
C SER A 393 9.38 31.33 -5.40
N THR A 394 9.06 32.57 -5.80
CA THR A 394 8.99 33.75 -4.92
C THR A 394 8.06 33.62 -3.70
N ASN A 395 7.04 32.75 -3.75
CA ASN A 395 6.16 32.41 -2.61
C ASN A 395 6.00 30.88 -2.46
N PRO A 396 7.00 30.15 -1.93
CA PRO A 396 6.99 28.69 -1.92
C PRO A 396 6.13 28.09 -0.79
N SER A 397 5.40 28.92 -0.05
CA SER A 397 4.73 28.54 1.20
C SER A 397 3.71 27.41 1.00
N SER A 398 2.84 27.51 -0.01
CA SER A 398 1.87 26.47 -0.35
C SER A 398 2.55 25.13 -0.63
N VAL A 399 3.52 25.12 -1.54
CA VAL A 399 4.20 23.89 -1.99
C VAL A 399 5.00 23.23 -0.86
N LEU A 400 5.70 24.03 -0.05
CA LEU A 400 6.47 23.52 1.09
C LEU A 400 5.56 22.95 2.19
N THR A 401 4.45 23.62 2.52
CA THR A 401 3.47 23.10 3.48
C THR A 401 2.83 21.81 2.98
N PHE A 402 2.52 21.72 1.68
CA PHE A 402 2.03 20.50 1.04
C PHE A 402 3.05 19.35 1.15
N LEU A 403 4.32 19.60 0.80
CA LEU A 403 5.39 18.59 0.94
C LEU A 403 5.57 18.14 2.38
N PHE A 404 5.61 19.09 3.32
CA PHE A 404 5.74 18.77 4.75
C PHE A 404 4.60 17.87 5.23
N SER A 405 3.37 18.15 4.81
CA SER A 405 2.18 17.35 5.11
C SER A 405 2.33 15.90 4.63
N ILE A 406 2.63 15.69 3.34
CA ILE A 406 2.72 14.34 2.76
C ILE A 406 3.92 13.54 3.32
N ILE A 407 5.02 14.21 3.68
CA ILE A 407 6.20 13.57 4.27
C ILE A 407 5.88 13.11 5.70
N THR A 408 5.39 14.02 6.55
CA THR A 408 5.14 13.72 7.96
C THR A 408 3.99 12.73 8.15
N ALA A 409 2.98 12.76 7.27
CA ALA A 409 1.90 11.78 7.25
C ALA A 409 2.42 10.34 7.10
N ARG A 410 3.58 10.10 6.47
CA ARG A 410 4.13 8.74 6.31
C ARG A 410 4.27 8.01 7.63
N PHE A 411 4.63 8.70 8.71
CA PHE A 411 4.76 8.07 10.01
C PHE A 411 3.41 7.51 10.50
N GLY A 412 2.34 8.30 10.41
CA GLY A 412 0.99 7.86 10.80
C GLY A 412 0.49 6.71 9.93
N LEU A 413 0.63 6.84 8.61
CA LEU A 413 0.19 5.83 7.63
C LEU A 413 0.78 4.44 7.90
N TRP A 414 2.09 4.35 8.12
CA TRP A 414 2.74 3.06 8.32
C TRP A 414 2.43 2.46 9.70
N LEU A 415 2.16 3.29 10.71
CA LEU A 415 1.68 2.82 12.01
C LEU A 415 0.29 2.16 11.90
N ILE A 416 -0.60 2.76 11.09
CA ILE A 416 -1.92 2.21 10.77
C ILE A 416 -1.80 0.90 10.00
N ASP A 417 -0.96 0.85 8.95
CA ASP A 417 -0.82 -0.34 8.10
C ASP A 417 -0.32 -1.56 8.88
N ILE A 418 0.75 -1.38 9.69
CA ILE A 418 1.30 -2.45 10.52
C ILE A 418 0.27 -2.88 11.57
N GLY A 419 -0.39 -1.93 12.22
CA GLY A 419 -1.38 -2.19 13.27
C GLY A 419 -2.62 -2.93 12.78
N ILE A 420 -3.23 -2.48 11.68
CA ILE A 420 -4.40 -3.15 11.08
C ILE A 420 -4.00 -4.49 10.49
N THR A 421 -2.84 -4.61 9.85
CA THR A 421 -2.31 -5.90 9.41
C THR A 421 -2.22 -6.88 10.57
N GLN A 422 -1.68 -6.46 11.72
CA GLN A 422 -1.55 -7.32 12.89
C GLN A 422 -2.93 -7.71 13.45
N ILE A 423 -3.89 -6.76 13.53
CA ILE A 423 -5.27 -7.05 13.92
C ILE A 423 -5.88 -8.11 13.00
N MET A 424 -5.68 -8.00 11.68
CA MET A 424 -6.16 -8.99 10.72
C MET A 424 -5.48 -10.34 10.89
N GLN A 425 -4.16 -10.39 11.09
CA GLN A 425 -3.42 -11.64 11.29
C GLN A 425 -3.87 -12.40 12.54
N GLU A 426 -4.15 -11.68 13.64
CA GLU A 426 -4.54 -12.25 14.93
C GLU A 426 -6.02 -12.70 14.96
N ASN A 427 -6.91 -11.98 14.26
CA ASN A 427 -8.35 -12.23 14.35
C ASN A 427 -8.92 -13.08 13.19
N VAL A 428 -8.21 -13.19 12.06
CA VAL A 428 -8.68 -13.98 10.91
C VAL A 428 -8.23 -15.44 11.05
N PRO A 429 -9.16 -16.41 10.96
CA PRO A 429 -8.82 -17.84 11.04
C PRO A 429 -7.81 -18.27 9.96
N GLU A 430 -6.87 -19.15 10.32
CA GLU A 430 -5.83 -19.66 9.41
C GLU A 430 -6.38 -20.27 8.12
N SER A 431 -7.57 -20.89 8.18
CA SER A 431 -8.20 -21.52 7.03
C SER A 431 -8.69 -20.54 5.95
N GLN A 432 -8.87 -19.26 6.30
CA GLN A 432 -9.41 -18.22 5.43
C GLN A 432 -8.47 -17.02 5.28
N ARG A 433 -7.30 -17.05 5.93
CA ARG A 433 -6.37 -15.92 6.02
C ARG A 433 -5.90 -15.47 4.63
N GLY A 434 -5.48 -16.39 3.77
CA GLY A 434 -5.06 -16.08 2.40
C GLY A 434 -6.16 -15.41 1.58
N THR A 435 -7.38 -15.93 1.67
CA THR A 435 -8.57 -15.40 0.98
C THR A 435 -8.92 -13.99 1.47
N VAL A 436 -8.95 -13.77 2.78
CA VAL A 436 -9.29 -12.45 3.36
C VAL A 436 -8.25 -11.40 2.99
N PHE A 437 -6.95 -11.70 3.08
CA PHE A 437 -5.91 -10.77 2.65
C PHE A 437 -5.86 -10.59 1.13
N GLY A 438 -6.20 -11.62 0.34
CA GLY A 438 -6.33 -11.50 -1.11
C GLY A 438 -7.45 -10.53 -1.52
N VAL A 439 -8.62 -10.63 -0.89
CA VAL A 439 -9.74 -9.70 -1.11
C VAL A 439 -9.41 -8.30 -0.61
N GLN A 440 -8.75 -8.18 0.56
CA GLN A 440 -8.25 -6.89 1.06
C GLN A 440 -7.37 -6.19 0.03
N GLY A 441 -6.38 -6.92 -0.53
CA GLY A 441 -5.50 -6.40 -1.56
C GLY A 441 -6.27 -5.93 -2.80
N SER A 442 -7.26 -6.71 -3.26
CA SER A 442 -8.12 -6.32 -4.38
C SER A 442 -8.91 -5.02 -4.09
N ILE A 443 -9.43 -4.83 -2.88
CA ILE A 443 -10.18 -3.62 -2.50
C ILE A 443 -9.24 -2.40 -2.40
N CYS A 444 -8.06 -2.54 -1.79
CA CYS A 444 -7.05 -1.48 -1.76
C CYS A 444 -6.65 -1.04 -3.18
N ASN A 445 -6.41 -2.01 -4.07
CA ASN A 445 -6.09 -1.73 -5.47
C ASN A 445 -7.26 -1.05 -6.20
N ALA A 446 -8.50 -1.46 -5.94
CA ALA A 446 -9.68 -0.81 -6.51
C ALA A 446 -9.78 0.68 -6.11
N PHE A 447 -9.52 1.00 -4.83
CA PHE A 447 -9.46 2.39 -4.38
C PHE A 447 -8.31 3.17 -5.00
N SER A 448 -7.14 2.56 -5.17
CA SER A 448 -6.02 3.18 -5.87
C SER A 448 -6.39 3.50 -7.33
N VAL A 449 -7.01 2.56 -8.05
CA VAL A 449 -7.47 2.77 -9.43
C VAL A 449 -8.54 3.86 -9.49
N MET A 450 -9.48 3.89 -8.54
CA MET A 450 -10.51 4.91 -8.49
C MET A 450 -9.92 6.32 -8.31
N LYS A 451 -8.89 6.44 -7.46
CA LYS A 451 -8.11 7.68 -7.32
C LYS A 451 -7.45 8.07 -8.64
N ASP A 452 -6.79 7.13 -9.32
CA ASP A 452 -6.08 7.42 -10.57
C ASP A 452 -7.06 7.87 -11.67
N ILE A 453 -8.24 7.24 -11.77
CA ILE A 453 -9.33 7.67 -12.66
C ILE A 453 -9.77 9.09 -12.31
N MET A 454 -9.92 9.43 -11.03
CA MET A 454 -10.32 10.76 -10.58
C MET A 454 -9.32 11.84 -11.04
N VAL A 455 -8.02 11.56 -11.00
CA VAL A 455 -6.98 12.50 -11.48
C VAL A 455 -6.96 12.61 -13.00
N ILE A 456 -7.27 11.53 -13.73
CA ILE A 456 -7.42 11.59 -15.20
C ILE A 456 -8.61 12.49 -15.59
N LEU A 457 -9.70 12.45 -14.83
CA LEU A 457 -10.88 13.28 -15.09
C LEU A 457 -10.63 14.77 -14.77
N LEU A 458 -9.79 15.06 -13.78
CA LEU A 458 -9.44 16.41 -13.32
C LEU A 458 -7.92 16.66 -13.44
N PRO A 459 -7.39 16.79 -14.67
CA PRO A 459 -5.95 16.90 -14.91
C PRO A 459 -5.37 18.30 -14.61
N ASP A 460 -6.22 19.30 -14.43
CA ASP A 460 -5.80 20.69 -14.25
C ASP A 460 -5.36 20.97 -12.81
N VAL A 461 -4.19 21.58 -12.66
CA VAL A 461 -3.59 21.98 -11.39
C VAL A 461 -4.51 22.89 -10.57
N ARG A 462 -5.31 23.72 -11.23
CA ARG A 462 -6.30 24.61 -10.58
C ARG A 462 -7.39 23.85 -9.83
N THR A 463 -7.67 22.62 -10.26
CA THR A 463 -8.67 21.74 -9.63
C THR A 463 -8.07 20.75 -8.63
N PHE A 464 -6.74 20.64 -8.57
CA PHE A 464 -6.07 19.64 -7.73
C PHE A 464 -6.38 19.81 -6.23
N GLY A 465 -6.63 21.04 -5.77
CA GLY A 465 -7.10 21.28 -4.39
C GLY A 465 -8.41 20.56 -4.05
N ILE A 466 -9.31 20.35 -5.01
CA ILE A 466 -10.53 19.53 -4.81
C ILE A 466 -10.13 18.07 -4.55
N LEU A 467 -9.16 17.54 -5.29
CA LEU A 467 -8.65 16.17 -5.12
C LEU A 467 -8.00 15.97 -3.74
N ILE A 468 -7.27 16.99 -3.26
CA ILE A 468 -6.72 17.02 -1.90
C ILE A 468 -7.86 16.93 -0.86
N ILE A 469 -8.90 17.75 -1.00
CA ILE A 469 -10.04 17.76 -0.08
C ILE A 469 -10.76 16.40 -0.07
N ILE A 470 -11.05 15.83 -1.24
CA ILE A 470 -11.67 14.50 -1.37
C ILE A 470 -10.82 13.43 -0.66
N SER A 471 -9.50 13.50 -0.83
CA SER A 471 -8.56 12.57 -0.20
C SER A 471 -8.56 12.68 1.32
N VAL A 472 -8.57 13.90 1.87
CA VAL A 472 -8.66 14.08 3.33
C VAL A 472 -10.01 13.59 3.87
N ILE A 473 -11.10 13.83 3.14
CA ILE A 473 -12.43 13.29 3.50
C ILE A 473 -12.40 11.75 3.51
N ALA A 474 -11.77 11.11 2.52
CA ALA A 474 -11.63 9.66 2.48
C ALA A 474 -10.85 9.10 3.69
N VAL A 475 -9.77 9.77 4.09
CA VAL A 475 -8.98 9.40 5.29
C VAL A 475 -9.81 9.60 6.56
N MET A 476 -10.57 10.69 6.67
CA MET A 476 -11.49 10.96 7.78
C MET A 476 -12.61 9.90 7.86
N CYS A 477 -13.17 9.49 6.73
CA CYS A 477 -14.11 8.37 6.66
C CYS A 477 -13.45 7.09 7.18
N GLY A 478 -12.23 6.78 6.74
CA GLY A 478 -11.45 5.64 7.25
C GLY A 478 -11.28 5.69 8.78
N PHE A 479 -10.98 6.86 9.33
CA PHE A 479 -10.89 7.06 10.78
C PHE A 479 -12.21 6.80 11.51
N ILE A 480 -13.35 7.26 10.96
CA ILE A 480 -14.68 6.99 11.52
C ILE A 480 -14.99 5.50 11.50
N PHE A 481 -14.68 4.79 10.41
CA PHE A 481 -14.81 3.33 10.34
C PHE A 481 -13.95 2.63 11.40
N TYR A 482 -12.73 3.11 11.63
CA TYR A 482 -11.82 2.56 12.62
C TYR A 482 -12.27 2.83 14.06
N ILE A 483 -12.76 4.04 14.37
CA ILE A 483 -13.38 4.34 15.67
C ILE A 483 -14.59 3.44 15.90
N THR A 484 -15.45 3.30 14.89
CA THR A 484 -16.64 2.44 14.98
C THR A 484 -16.24 1.00 15.29
N PHE A 485 -15.19 0.49 14.65
CA PHE A 485 -14.60 -0.82 14.97
C PHE A 485 -14.18 -0.93 16.44
N ILE A 486 -13.42 0.03 16.96
CA ILE A 486 -12.98 0.04 18.37
C ILE A 486 -14.19 0.08 19.32
N CYS A 487 -15.17 0.95 19.05
CA CYS A 487 -16.37 1.05 19.87
C CYS A 487 -17.16 -0.27 19.90
N LEU A 488 -17.32 -0.93 18.76
CA LEU A 488 -18.00 -2.23 18.68
C LEU A 488 -17.24 -3.32 19.43
N GLN A 489 -15.91 -3.34 19.34
CA GLN A 489 -15.07 -4.27 20.09
C GLN A 489 -15.17 -4.02 21.61
N TYR A 490 -15.16 -2.76 22.02
CA TYR A 490 -15.33 -2.39 23.42
C TYR A 490 -16.69 -2.86 23.98
N VAL A 491 -17.78 -2.59 23.25
CA VAL A 491 -19.14 -3.03 23.63
C VAL A 491 -19.21 -4.56 23.70
N LYS A 492 -18.59 -5.26 22.75
CA LYS A 492 -18.57 -6.73 22.73
C LYS A 492 -17.83 -7.29 23.95
N ARG A 493 -16.63 -6.75 24.27
CA ARG A 493 -15.85 -7.16 25.46
C ARG A 493 -16.63 -6.91 26.75
N LYS A 494 -17.30 -5.76 26.86
CA LYS A 494 -18.11 -5.43 28.04
C LYS A 494 -19.28 -6.42 28.22
N LYS A 495 -20.01 -6.74 27.15
CA LYS A 495 -21.11 -7.73 27.21
C LYS A 495 -20.63 -9.12 27.63
N THR A 496 -19.46 -9.56 27.14
CA THR A 496 -18.88 -10.85 27.56
C THR A 496 -18.52 -10.84 29.04
N LEU A 497 -17.91 -9.74 29.53
CA LEU A 497 -17.55 -9.60 30.94
C LEU A 497 -18.79 -9.59 31.85
N ASP A 498 -19.84 -8.88 31.45
CA ASP A 498 -21.13 -8.84 32.18
C ASP A 498 -21.81 -10.24 32.21
N SER A 499 -21.64 -11.04 31.14
CA SER A 499 -22.14 -12.42 31.09
C SER A 499 -21.34 -13.38 31.98
N GLU A 500 -20.00 -13.30 31.94
CA GLU A 500 -19.14 -14.15 32.78
C GLU A 500 -19.31 -13.85 34.27
N THR A 501 -19.45 -12.57 34.62
CA THR A 501 -19.73 -12.18 36.02
C THR A 501 -21.09 -12.68 36.49
N ALA A 502 -22.11 -12.65 35.62
CA ALA A 502 -23.42 -13.25 35.93
C ALA A 502 -23.33 -14.78 36.15
N ASP A 503 -22.58 -15.50 35.31
CA ASP A 503 -22.39 -16.95 35.46
C ASP A 503 -21.59 -17.32 36.73
N ILE A 504 -20.59 -16.53 37.09
CA ILE A 504 -19.81 -16.72 38.33
C ILE A 504 -20.71 -16.48 39.55
N LEU A 505 -21.53 -15.42 39.54
CA LEU A 505 -22.49 -15.14 40.63
C LEU A 505 -23.51 -16.26 40.79
N LEU A 506 -24.06 -16.79 39.68
CA LEU A 506 -24.96 -17.94 39.70
C LEU A 506 -24.29 -19.18 40.31
N LYS A 507 -23.05 -19.49 39.93
CA LYS A 507 -22.29 -20.61 40.52
C LYS A 507 -22.05 -20.44 42.01
N ILE A 508 -21.75 -19.23 42.48
CA ILE A 508 -21.57 -18.95 43.92
C ILE A 508 -22.89 -19.16 44.66
N ILE A 509 -24.01 -18.64 44.14
CA ILE A 509 -25.34 -18.81 44.75
C ILE A 509 -25.72 -20.30 44.85
N PHE A 510 -25.52 -21.06 43.77
CA PHE A 510 -25.80 -22.51 43.78
C PHE A 510 -24.90 -23.29 44.74
N THR A 511 -23.66 -22.86 44.97
CA THR A 511 -22.75 -23.51 45.94
C THR A 511 -23.11 -23.20 47.39
N PHE A 512 -23.78 -22.08 47.66
CA PHE A 512 -24.24 -21.72 49.02
C PHE A 512 -25.60 -22.29 49.40
N TYR A 513 -26.42 -22.70 48.41
CA TYR A 513 -27.80 -23.17 48.61
C TYR A 513 -28.04 -24.65 48.28
N GLY A 514 -27.00 -25.41 47.90
CA GLY A 514 -27.03 -26.87 47.74
C GLY A 514 -26.01 -27.52 48.66
#